data_AF-A0A524RQE2-F1
#
_entry.id   AF-A0A524RQE2-F1
#
_cell.length_a   1.000
_cell.length_b   1.000
_cell.length_c   1.000
_cell.angle_alpha   90.00
_cell.angle_beta   90.00
_cell.angle_gamma   90.00
#
_symmetry.space_group_name_H-M   'P 1'
#
loop_
_entity.id
_entity.type
_entity.pdbx_description
1 polymer ?
#
loop_
_entity_poly.entity_id
_entity_poly.type
_entity_poly.pdbx_seq_one_letter_code
_entity_poly.pdbx_strand_id
1 'polypeptide(L)'
;MNNRLLLIVLGLIMLLGSPGTKAAENLVLVFGEKLGFFRKSIAVSDLHHLARSGEARDVLGTVIAYTGRQPQDLQDLLAADVHIPLLLGHRLLHSRVGEAVLNKASSIVYPLRAPQAGSQALRAGAILGLRLQPDGRHSITLLDFLDAYPSRELAVHIPRLLATLERIGELNEVVRYFADEPLQELREPGTGGG
;
A
#
# COMPACT_ATOMS: atom_id res chain seq x y z
N MET A 1 40.65 34.20 -16.00
CA MET A 1 39.22 33.84 -15.91
C MET A 1 39.00 33.24 -14.52
N ASN A 2 38.28 33.94 -13.66
CA ASN A 2 38.37 33.74 -12.20
C ASN A 2 37.69 32.44 -11.75
N ASN A 3 38.45 31.51 -11.15
CA ASN A 3 37.92 30.30 -10.48
C ASN A 3 36.83 30.62 -9.43
N ARG A 4 36.79 31.85 -8.90
CA ARG A 4 35.78 32.30 -7.93
C ARG A 4 34.39 32.45 -8.56
N LEU A 5 34.31 32.78 -9.86
CA LEU A 5 33.04 32.87 -10.58
C LEU A 5 32.47 31.47 -10.88
N LEU A 6 33.37 30.50 -11.16
CA LEU A 6 33.01 29.10 -11.42
C LEU A 6 32.36 28.44 -10.18
N LEU A 7 32.87 28.75 -8.98
CA LEU A 7 32.33 28.21 -7.71
C LEU A 7 30.94 28.77 -7.38
N ILE A 8 30.65 30.01 -7.74
CA ILE A 8 29.34 30.64 -7.52
C ILE A 8 28.30 30.04 -8.46
N VAL A 9 28.65 29.80 -9.74
CA VAL A 9 27.76 29.15 -10.71
C VAL A 9 27.49 27.69 -10.31
N LEU A 10 28.50 26.97 -9.82
CA LEU A 10 28.34 25.60 -9.34
C LEU A 10 27.45 25.50 -8.09
N GLY A 11 27.58 26.46 -7.17
CA GLY A 11 26.70 26.56 -5.99
C GLY A 11 25.26 26.91 -6.35
N LEU A 12 25.05 27.79 -7.35
CA LEU A 12 23.73 28.20 -7.79
C LEU A 12 22.97 27.06 -8.51
N ILE A 13 23.67 26.22 -9.28
CA ILE A 13 23.06 25.04 -9.93
C ILE A 13 22.57 24.02 -8.89
N MET A 14 23.24 23.90 -7.74
CA MET A 14 22.82 22.98 -6.68
C MET A 14 21.53 23.41 -5.95
N LEU A 15 21.19 24.71 -5.98
CA LEU A 15 19.93 25.23 -5.40
C LEU A 15 18.71 25.05 -6.32
N LEU A 16 18.89 24.82 -7.63
CA LEU A 16 17.78 24.64 -8.58
C LEU A 16 17.33 23.17 -8.77
N GLY A 17 18.00 22.22 -8.10
CA GLY A 17 17.80 20.78 -8.29
C GLY A 17 16.92 20.10 -7.24
N SER A 18 15.69 20.56 -7.03
CA SER A 18 14.68 19.76 -6.31
C SER A 18 13.34 19.88 -7.04
N PRO A 19 12.98 18.93 -7.93
CA PRO A 19 11.59 18.78 -8.33
C PRO A 19 10.80 18.26 -7.12
N GLY A 20 10.47 19.17 -6.22
CA GLY A 20 9.64 18.94 -5.05
C GLY A 20 8.18 18.92 -5.46
N THR A 21 7.73 17.80 -6.01
CA THR A 21 6.33 17.34 -5.93
C THR A 21 6.36 15.82 -6.07
N LYS A 22 6.41 15.10 -4.94
CA LYS A 22 6.40 13.63 -4.94
C LYS A 22 5.30 13.13 -4.02
N ALA A 23 4.08 13.28 -4.53
CA ALA A 23 2.88 12.61 -4.08
C ALA A 23 2.38 11.75 -5.25
N ALA A 24 1.68 10.65 -4.95
CA ALA A 24 0.89 9.99 -5.97
C ALA A 24 -0.26 10.91 -6.36
N GLU A 25 -0.32 11.28 -7.64
CA GLU A 25 -1.42 12.04 -8.22
C GLU A 25 -2.48 11.08 -8.76
N ASN A 26 -2.04 9.91 -9.25
CA ASN A 26 -2.87 8.93 -9.92
C ASN A 26 -2.61 7.51 -9.42
N LEU A 27 -3.70 6.82 -9.09
CA LEU A 27 -3.76 5.39 -8.85
C LEU A 27 -4.15 4.69 -10.16
N VAL A 28 -3.20 3.99 -10.77
CA VAL A 28 -3.40 3.32 -12.05
C VAL A 28 -3.70 1.84 -11.83
N LEU A 29 -4.95 1.46 -12.02
CA LEU A 29 -5.38 0.07 -11.98
C LEU A 29 -4.97 -0.60 -13.30
N VAL A 30 -4.09 -1.61 -13.20
CA VAL A 30 -3.60 -2.38 -14.34
C VAL A 30 -4.35 -3.71 -14.40
N PHE A 31 -5.16 -3.85 -15.45
CA PHE A 31 -5.90 -5.06 -15.76
C PHE A 31 -5.20 -5.81 -16.90
N GLY A 32 -4.76 -7.05 -16.62
CA GLY A 32 -4.11 -7.95 -17.57
C GLY A 32 -2.75 -8.48 -17.09
N GLU A 33 -2.42 -9.74 -17.41
CA GLU A 33 -1.19 -10.40 -16.94
C GLU A 33 0.06 -10.11 -17.77
N LYS A 34 -0.08 -9.99 -19.10
CA LYS A 34 1.06 -10.09 -20.02
C LYS A 34 1.30 -8.86 -20.90
N LEU A 35 0.29 -8.01 -21.12
CA LEU A 35 0.42 -6.81 -21.95
C LEU A 35 -0.19 -5.52 -21.37
N GLY A 36 -0.85 -5.57 -20.20
CA GLY A 36 -1.27 -4.37 -19.45
C GLY A 36 -2.07 -3.33 -20.25
N PHE A 37 -2.86 -3.78 -21.23
CA PHE A 37 -3.57 -2.92 -22.18
C PHE A 37 -4.76 -2.16 -21.58
N PHE A 38 -5.36 -2.71 -20.52
CA PHE A 38 -6.48 -2.07 -19.84
C PHE A 38 -5.98 -1.40 -18.58
N ARG A 39 -5.78 -0.09 -18.66
CA ARG A 39 -5.41 0.75 -17.52
C ARG A 39 -6.53 1.71 -17.24
N LYS A 40 -6.94 1.80 -15.98
CA LYS A 40 -7.86 2.83 -15.49
C LYS A 40 -7.13 3.66 -14.45
N SER A 41 -7.11 4.97 -14.65
CA SER A 41 -6.57 5.89 -13.66
C SER A 41 -7.67 6.39 -12.76
N ILE A 42 -7.39 6.47 -11.48
CA ILE A 42 -8.21 7.10 -10.45
C ILE A 42 -7.36 8.21 -9.85
N ALA A 43 -7.86 9.44 -9.80
CA ALA A 43 -7.09 10.52 -9.21
C ALA A 43 -7.07 10.38 -7.68
N VAL A 44 -5.92 10.64 -7.06
CA VAL A 44 -5.79 10.64 -5.59
C VAL A 44 -6.67 11.72 -4.95
N SER A 45 -6.95 12.81 -5.68
CA SER A 45 -7.97 13.79 -5.30
C SER A 45 -9.37 13.21 -5.12
N ASP A 46 -9.74 12.20 -5.91
CA ASP A 46 -11.07 11.58 -5.85
C ASP A 46 -11.18 10.66 -4.64
N LEU A 47 -10.06 10.04 -4.24
CA LEU A 47 -9.93 9.28 -3.00
C LEU A 47 -10.05 10.21 -1.78
N HIS A 48 -9.41 11.39 -1.82
CA HIS A 48 -9.60 12.44 -0.80
C HIS A 48 -11.05 12.93 -0.76
N HIS A 49 -11.70 13.08 -1.92
CA HIS A 49 -13.10 13.47 -1.98
C HIS A 49 -14.00 12.44 -1.33
N LEU A 50 -13.85 11.16 -1.69
CA LEU A 50 -14.57 10.05 -1.09
C LEU A 50 -14.37 10.00 0.42
N ALA A 51 -13.12 10.17 0.90
CA ALA A 51 -12.83 10.16 2.32
C ALA A 51 -13.56 11.27 3.10
N ARG A 52 -13.71 12.46 2.49
CA ARG A 52 -14.36 13.62 3.13
C ARG A 52 -15.88 13.62 3.00
N SER A 53 -16.41 13.27 1.83
CA SER A 53 -17.84 13.42 1.53
C SER A 53 -18.62 12.10 1.60
N GLY A 54 -17.93 10.95 1.60
CA GLY A 54 -18.55 9.63 1.44
C GLY A 54 -19.05 9.34 0.02
N GLU A 55 -18.83 10.25 -0.93
CA GLU A 55 -19.30 10.11 -2.31
C GLU A 55 -18.16 9.74 -3.26
N ALA A 56 -18.35 8.64 -3.99
CA ALA A 56 -17.43 8.22 -5.05
C ALA A 56 -17.79 8.89 -6.38
N ARG A 57 -16.78 9.34 -7.12
CA ARG A 57 -16.93 10.03 -8.41
C ARG A 57 -16.23 9.29 -9.54
N ASP A 58 -16.65 9.57 -10.77
CA ASP A 58 -16.00 9.11 -12.01
C ASP A 58 -15.69 7.61 -12.06
N VAL A 59 -14.43 7.28 -12.32
CA VAL A 59 -13.91 5.91 -12.42
C VAL A 59 -14.06 5.19 -11.08
N LEU A 60 -13.87 5.89 -9.96
CA LEU A 60 -13.99 5.32 -8.62
C LEU A 60 -15.42 4.85 -8.34
N GLY A 61 -16.42 5.67 -8.67
CA GLY A 61 -17.84 5.29 -8.55
C GLY A 61 -18.18 4.07 -9.40
N THR A 62 -17.65 4.01 -10.63
CA THR A 62 -17.87 2.88 -11.55
C THR A 62 -17.25 1.58 -11.00
N VAL A 63 -16.04 1.66 -10.45
CA VAL A 63 -15.34 0.50 -9.86
C VAL A 63 -16.05 -0.01 -8.62
N ILE A 64 -16.49 0.89 -7.72
CA ILE A 64 -17.23 0.50 -6.52
C ILE A 64 -18.54 -0.21 -6.90
N ALA A 65 -19.31 0.37 -7.82
CA ALA A 65 -20.55 -0.24 -8.32
C ALA A 65 -20.31 -1.64 -8.92
N TYR A 66 -19.22 -1.81 -9.69
CA TYR A 66 -18.86 -3.10 -10.27
C TYR A 66 -18.45 -4.14 -9.22
N THR A 67 -17.78 -3.72 -8.14
CA THR A 67 -17.32 -4.62 -7.07
C THR A 67 -18.41 -4.96 -6.04
N GLY A 68 -19.59 -4.35 -6.13
CA GLY A 68 -20.69 -4.56 -5.18
C GLY A 68 -20.40 -4.07 -3.76
N ARG A 69 -19.35 -3.26 -3.56
CA ARG A 69 -18.96 -2.68 -2.28
C ARG A 69 -19.73 -1.39 -2.02
N GLN A 70 -19.92 -1.03 -0.75
CA GLN A 70 -20.48 0.27 -0.41
C GLN A 70 -19.37 1.34 -0.42
N PRO A 71 -19.65 2.59 -0.83
CA PRO A 71 -18.68 3.68 -0.74
C PRO A 71 -18.10 3.86 0.67
N GLN A 72 -18.93 3.59 1.70
CA GLN A 72 -18.55 3.64 3.11
C GLN A 72 -17.43 2.66 3.44
N ASP A 73 -17.46 1.44 2.91
CA ASP A 73 -16.39 0.45 3.15
C ASP A 73 -15.02 0.97 2.69
N LEU A 74 -15.02 1.70 1.56
CA LEU A 74 -13.80 2.28 1.02
C LEU A 74 -13.40 3.56 1.75
N GLN A 75 -14.37 4.35 2.23
CA GLN A 75 -14.12 5.49 3.10
C GLN A 75 -13.44 5.05 4.41
N ASP A 76 -13.96 4.01 5.05
CA ASP A 76 -13.38 3.44 6.27
C ASP A 76 -11.98 2.90 6.03
N LEU A 77 -11.75 2.24 4.90
CA LEU A 77 -10.41 1.76 4.53
C LEU A 77 -9.42 2.92 4.29
N LEU A 78 -9.87 4.02 3.67
CA LEU A 78 -9.03 5.20 3.43
C LEU A 78 -8.70 5.94 4.73
N ALA A 79 -9.64 5.94 5.68
CA ALA A 79 -9.50 6.57 6.99
C ALA A 79 -8.86 5.66 8.05
N ALA A 80 -8.62 4.38 7.73
CA ALA A 80 -8.05 3.43 8.67
C ALA A 80 -6.65 3.86 9.12
N ASP A 81 -6.53 4.21 10.41
CA ASP A 81 -5.28 4.59 11.05
C ASP A 81 -4.49 3.37 11.52
N VAL A 82 -3.40 3.07 10.82
CA VAL A 82 -2.48 2.01 11.23
C VAL A 82 -1.41 2.60 12.15
N HIS A 83 -1.46 2.23 13.42
CA HIS A 83 -0.47 2.66 14.41
C HIS A 83 0.80 1.81 14.28
N ILE A 84 1.94 2.44 13.98
CA ILE A 84 3.22 1.76 13.85
C ILE A 84 4.22 2.37 14.85
N PRO A 85 4.74 1.58 15.81
CA PRO A 85 5.85 2.04 16.64
C PRO A 85 7.08 2.31 15.75
N LEU A 86 7.54 3.56 15.69
CA LEU A 86 8.56 4.02 14.74
C LEU A 86 9.86 3.19 14.76
N LEU A 87 10.29 2.76 15.96
CA LEU A 87 11.48 1.94 16.16
C LEU A 87 11.34 0.53 15.56
N LEU A 88 10.12 -0.04 15.59
CA LEU A 88 9.81 -1.32 14.97
C LEU A 88 9.63 -1.15 13.47
N GLY A 89 8.95 -0.09 13.01
CA GLY A 89 8.78 0.21 11.59
C GLY A 89 10.12 0.28 10.86
N HIS A 90 11.09 1.03 11.39
CA HIS A 90 12.41 1.15 10.75
C HIS A 90 13.18 -0.18 10.70
N ARG A 91 13.21 -0.95 11.80
CA ARG A 91 13.92 -2.24 11.83
C ARG A 91 13.24 -3.30 10.98
N LEU A 92 11.92 -3.35 10.98
CA LEU A 92 11.15 -4.27 10.15
C LEU A 92 11.38 -3.96 8.68
N LEU A 93 11.21 -2.70 8.25
CA LEU A 93 11.35 -2.28 6.84
C LEU A 93 12.78 -2.45 6.28
N HIS A 94 13.81 -2.48 7.13
CA HIS A 94 15.21 -2.73 6.73
C HIS A 94 15.68 -4.16 7.03
N SER A 95 14.85 -4.99 7.65
CA SER A 95 15.17 -6.41 7.86
C SER A 95 15.00 -7.22 6.58
N ARG A 96 15.61 -8.41 6.52
CA ARG A 96 15.39 -9.35 5.42
C ARG A 96 13.91 -9.75 5.27
N VAL A 97 13.21 -9.88 6.40
CA VAL A 97 11.78 -10.22 6.41
C VAL A 97 10.96 -9.08 5.83
N GLY A 98 11.19 -7.84 6.26
CA GLY A 98 10.48 -6.68 5.69
C GLY A 98 10.82 -6.42 4.23
N GLU A 99 12.08 -6.63 3.81
CA GLU A 99 12.44 -6.58 2.38
C GLU A 99 11.68 -7.65 1.58
N ALA A 100 11.52 -8.87 2.10
CA ALA A 100 10.72 -9.91 1.43
C ALA A 100 9.23 -9.51 1.32
N VAL A 101 8.66 -8.94 2.39
CA VAL A 101 7.28 -8.41 2.38
C VAL A 101 7.14 -7.27 1.37
N LEU A 102 8.07 -6.31 1.37
CA LEU A 102 8.08 -5.18 0.42
C LEU A 102 8.26 -5.66 -1.02
N ASN A 103 9.09 -6.67 -1.27
CA ASN A 103 9.25 -7.26 -2.59
C ASN A 103 7.97 -7.95 -3.06
N LYS A 104 7.32 -8.70 -2.17
CA LYS A 104 6.02 -9.32 -2.49
C LYS A 104 4.96 -8.25 -2.76
N ALA A 105 4.86 -7.23 -1.92
CA ALA A 105 3.96 -6.10 -2.13
C ALA A 105 4.29 -5.36 -3.43
N SER A 106 5.56 -5.21 -3.79
CA SER A 106 5.99 -4.55 -5.04
C SER A 106 5.59 -5.31 -6.31
N SER A 107 5.32 -6.61 -6.19
CA SER A 107 4.75 -7.38 -7.29
C SER A 107 3.30 -7.00 -7.57
N ILE A 108 2.61 -6.39 -6.60
CA ILE A 108 1.21 -5.95 -6.70
C ILE A 108 1.15 -4.44 -6.94
N VAL A 109 1.89 -3.66 -6.15
CA VAL A 109 1.85 -2.19 -6.14
C VAL A 109 3.24 -1.64 -6.45
N TYR A 110 3.38 -0.85 -7.52
CA TYR A 110 4.69 -0.36 -7.98
C TYR A 110 4.58 1.00 -8.67
N PRO A 111 5.66 1.80 -8.74
CA PRO A 111 5.61 3.05 -9.49
C PRO A 111 5.57 2.74 -11.00
N LEU A 112 4.58 3.31 -11.71
CA LEU A 112 4.28 2.91 -13.09
C LEU A 112 5.48 3.08 -14.04
N ARG A 113 6.29 4.13 -13.83
CA ARG A 113 7.43 4.48 -14.68
C ARG A 113 8.75 3.81 -14.29
N ALA A 114 8.82 3.19 -13.12
CA ALA A 114 10.03 2.53 -12.63
C ALA A 114 9.72 1.27 -11.80
N PRO A 115 9.05 0.24 -12.35
CA PRO A 115 8.57 -0.91 -11.58
C PRO A 115 9.67 -1.61 -10.75
N GLN A 116 10.91 -1.60 -11.24
CA GLN A 116 12.09 -2.14 -10.55
C GLN A 116 12.42 -1.45 -9.23
N ALA A 117 11.96 -0.21 -9.02
CA ALA A 117 12.13 0.54 -7.78
C ALA A 117 10.96 0.34 -6.80
N GLY A 118 10.11 -0.68 -7.02
CA GLY A 118 8.89 -0.90 -6.25
C GLY A 118 9.11 -1.03 -4.74
N SER A 119 10.01 -1.92 -4.29
CA SER A 119 10.26 -2.09 -2.85
C SER A 119 10.80 -0.83 -2.18
N GLN A 120 11.66 -0.09 -2.89
CA GLN A 120 12.21 1.20 -2.42
C GLN A 120 11.12 2.26 -2.34
N ALA A 121 10.24 2.33 -3.34
CA ALA A 121 9.15 3.29 -3.39
C ALA A 121 8.10 3.02 -2.30
N LEU A 122 7.75 1.75 -2.09
CA LEU A 122 6.86 1.33 -1.00
C LEU A 122 7.47 1.67 0.37
N ARG A 123 8.75 1.38 0.59
CA ARG A 123 9.45 1.76 1.83
C ARG A 123 9.42 3.26 2.04
N ALA A 124 9.76 4.04 1.02
CA ALA A 124 9.78 5.49 1.11
C ALA A 124 8.39 6.05 1.45
N GLY A 125 7.33 5.60 0.75
CA GLY A 125 5.96 6.02 1.06
C GLY A 125 5.55 5.64 2.48
N ALA A 126 5.90 4.44 2.95
CA ALA A 126 5.59 3.98 4.29
C ALA A 126 6.34 4.76 5.39
N ILE A 127 7.55 5.25 5.13
CA ILE A 127 8.33 6.04 6.10
C ILE A 127 7.92 7.51 6.06
N LEU A 128 7.80 8.08 4.86
CA LEU A 128 7.50 9.50 4.65
C LEU A 128 6.04 9.84 4.97
N GLY A 129 5.13 8.87 4.85
CA GLY A 129 3.71 9.04 5.20
C GLY A 129 3.40 8.92 6.69
N LEU A 130 4.38 8.59 7.54
CA LEU A 130 4.14 8.51 8.98
C LEU A 130 3.89 9.89 9.57
N ARG A 131 2.83 10.00 10.39
CA ARG A 131 2.45 11.22 11.08
C ARG A 131 2.54 11.02 12.58
N LEU A 132 3.01 12.05 13.28
CA LEU A 132 3.01 12.08 14.73
C LEU A 132 1.63 12.50 15.23
N GLN A 133 1.00 11.62 15.99
CA GLN A 133 -0.33 11.83 16.56
C GLN A 133 -0.20 12.52 17.94
N PRO A 134 -1.26 13.19 18.44
CA PRO A 134 -1.21 13.91 19.72
C PRO A 134 -0.88 13.03 20.94
N ASP A 135 -1.09 11.73 20.84
CA ASP A 135 -0.76 10.74 21.87
C ASP A 135 0.71 10.29 21.86
N GLY A 136 1.54 10.88 20.98
CA GLY A 136 2.96 10.59 20.84
C GLY A 136 3.28 9.34 20.00
N ARG A 137 2.28 8.65 19.44
CA ARG A 137 2.46 7.51 18.53
C ARG A 137 2.51 7.98 17.08
N HIS A 138 3.09 7.14 16.22
CA HIS A 138 3.05 7.39 14.79
C HIS A 138 1.94 6.54 14.16
N SER A 139 1.13 7.17 13.32
CA SER A 139 0.15 6.50 12.48
C SER A 139 0.40 6.82 11.01
N ILE A 140 -0.20 6.02 10.14
CA ILE A 140 -0.23 6.26 8.71
C ILE A 140 -1.59 5.78 8.20
N THR A 141 -2.27 6.64 7.44
CA THR A 141 -3.45 6.25 6.67
C THR A 141 -3.05 5.89 5.23
N LEU A 142 -3.96 5.27 4.48
CA LEU A 142 -3.72 5.02 3.05
C LEU A 142 -3.54 6.33 2.27
N LEU A 143 -4.26 7.39 2.64
CA LEU A 143 -4.10 8.71 2.02
C LEU A 143 -2.73 9.31 2.33
N ASP A 144 -2.26 9.24 3.58
CA ASP A 144 -0.92 9.75 3.93
C ASP A 144 0.18 8.98 3.17
N PHE A 145 0.01 7.66 2.99
CA PHE A 145 0.92 6.85 2.18
C PHE A 145 0.94 7.31 0.71
N LEU A 146 -0.24 7.53 0.11
CA LEU A 146 -0.36 7.97 -1.28
C LEU A 146 0.23 9.38 -1.46
N ASP A 147 -0.05 10.29 -0.53
CA ASP A 147 0.46 11.67 -0.54
C ASP A 147 1.98 11.73 -0.37
N ALA A 148 2.58 10.75 0.31
CA ALA A 148 4.03 10.65 0.51
C ALA A 148 4.74 9.74 -0.52
N TYR A 149 4.00 9.12 -1.45
CA TYR A 149 4.56 8.14 -2.37
C TYR A 149 5.51 8.79 -3.40
N PRO A 150 6.73 8.26 -3.62
CA PRO A 150 7.78 8.96 -4.38
C PRO A 150 7.61 8.93 -5.91
N SER A 151 6.39 8.74 -6.40
CA SER A 151 6.03 8.70 -7.82
C SER A 151 4.64 9.29 -8.02
N ARG A 152 4.45 10.05 -9.11
CA ARG A 152 3.14 10.61 -9.49
C ARG A 152 2.09 9.53 -9.82
N GLU A 153 2.54 8.38 -10.29
CA GLU A 153 1.68 7.29 -10.71
C GLU A 153 2.03 6.03 -9.90
N LEU A 154 1.07 5.55 -9.11
CA LEU A 154 1.12 4.28 -8.40
C LEU A 154 0.29 3.26 -9.17
N ALA A 155 0.92 2.23 -9.71
CA ALA A 155 0.25 1.15 -10.41
C ALA A 155 -0.18 0.06 -9.42
N VAL A 156 -1.39 -0.48 -9.60
CA VAL A 156 -1.89 -1.64 -8.87
C VAL A 156 -2.24 -2.74 -9.86
N HIS A 157 -1.58 -3.89 -9.74
CA HIS A 157 -1.78 -5.04 -10.61
C HIS A 157 -2.94 -5.90 -10.12
N ILE A 158 -4.14 -5.65 -10.66
CA ILE A 158 -5.38 -6.24 -10.17
C ILE A 158 -5.38 -7.78 -10.17
N PRO A 159 -4.95 -8.49 -11.24
CA PRO A 159 -4.91 -9.95 -11.20
C PRO A 159 -4.05 -10.53 -10.07
N ARG A 160 -2.92 -9.89 -9.75
CA ARG A 160 -2.02 -10.34 -8.69
C ARG A 160 -2.56 -10.00 -7.31
N LEU A 161 -3.24 -8.87 -7.19
CA LEU A 161 -3.96 -8.50 -5.98
C LEU A 161 -5.02 -9.56 -5.65
N LEU A 162 -5.90 -9.89 -6.61
CA LEU A 162 -6.95 -10.88 -6.42
C LEU A 162 -6.38 -12.27 -6.09
N ALA A 163 -5.40 -12.76 -6.85
CA ALA A 163 -4.74 -14.04 -6.57
C ALA A 163 -4.04 -14.08 -5.20
N THR A 164 -3.63 -12.93 -4.66
CA THR A 164 -3.05 -12.85 -3.31
C THR A 164 -4.15 -12.87 -2.24
N LEU A 165 -5.28 -12.19 -2.48
CA LEU A 165 -6.43 -12.18 -1.57
C LEU A 165 -7.08 -13.56 -1.45
N GLU A 166 -7.23 -14.28 -2.57
CA GLU A 166 -7.76 -15.66 -2.59
C GLU A 166 -6.92 -16.58 -1.69
N ARG A 167 -5.59 -16.54 -1.83
CA ARG A 167 -4.67 -17.30 -0.98
C ARG A 167 -4.79 -16.96 0.51
N ILE A 168 -5.11 -15.70 0.85
CA ILE A 168 -5.30 -15.29 2.25
C ILE A 168 -6.65 -15.82 2.77
N GLY A 169 -7.70 -15.81 1.94
CA GLY A 169 -9.01 -16.36 2.26
C GLY A 169 -8.93 -17.86 2.60
N GLU A 170 -8.26 -18.64 1.74
CA GLU A 170 -8.04 -20.08 1.93
C GLU A 170 -7.32 -20.38 3.26
N LEU A 171 -6.32 -19.58 3.62
CA LEU A 171 -5.60 -19.74 4.90
C LEU A 171 -6.50 -19.50 6.11
N ASN A 172 -7.43 -18.54 6.02
CA ASN A 172 -8.34 -18.23 7.12
C ASN A 172 -9.38 -19.35 7.33
N GLU A 173 -9.82 -20.01 6.25
CA GLU A 173 -10.69 -21.19 6.34
C GLU A 173 -9.98 -22.37 7.00
N VAL A 174 -8.70 -22.59 6.67
CA VAL A 174 -7.89 -23.65 7.29
C VAL A 174 -7.65 -23.36 8.78
N VAL A 175 -7.28 -22.14 9.14
CA VAL A 175 -7.10 -21.75 10.55
C VAL A 175 -8.39 -21.89 11.32
N ARG A 176 -9.53 -21.53 10.72
CA ARG A 176 -10.85 -21.70 11.33
C ARG A 176 -11.22 -23.16 11.48
N TYR A 177 -10.97 -24.00 10.47
CA TYR A 177 -11.17 -25.45 10.55
C TYR A 177 -10.39 -26.07 11.73
N PHE A 178 -9.12 -25.69 11.90
CA PHE A 178 -8.31 -26.17 13.03
C PHE A 178 -8.65 -25.54 14.39
N ALA A 179 -9.26 -24.34 14.41
CA ALA A 179 -9.67 -23.67 15.64
C ALA A 179 -11.07 -24.09 16.12
N ASP A 180 -11.97 -24.43 15.17
CA ASP A 180 -13.36 -24.83 15.43
C ASP A 180 -13.53 -26.36 15.53
N GLU A 181 -12.55 -27.18 15.09
CA GLU A 181 -12.46 -28.61 15.44
C GLU A 181 -12.19 -28.72 16.96
N PRO A 182 -13.22 -29.02 17.77
CA PRO A 182 -12.97 -29.24 19.18
C PRO A 182 -12.11 -30.49 19.27
N LEU A 183 -11.14 -30.50 20.17
CA LEU A 183 -10.27 -31.64 20.51
C LEU A 183 -11.08 -32.83 21.10
N GLN A 184 -12.21 -33.22 20.49
CA GLN A 184 -13.03 -34.37 20.84
C GLN A 184 -12.29 -35.68 20.51
N GLU A 185 -11.35 -35.65 19.56
CA GLU A 185 -10.52 -36.82 19.24
C GLU A 185 -9.43 -37.13 20.28
N LEU A 186 -9.19 -36.26 21.27
CA LEU A 186 -8.22 -36.51 22.36
C LEU A 186 -8.87 -36.87 23.70
N ARG A 187 -10.17 -37.16 23.73
CA ARG A 187 -10.88 -37.55 24.96
C ARG A 187 -11.72 -38.82 24.81
N GLU A 188 -11.11 -39.89 24.33
CA GLU A 188 -11.58 -41.25 24.56
C GLU A 188 -10.48 -42.05 25.28
N PRO A 189 -10.33 -41.93 26.62
CA PRO A 189 -9.66 -42.96 27.39
C PRO A 189 -10.60 -44.17 27.48
N GLY A 190 -10.23 -45.21 26.72
CA GLY A 190 -10.85 -46.53 26.56
C GLY A 190 -12.04 -46.91 27.45
N THR A 191 -13.10 -47.37 26.80
CA THR A 191 -13.97 -48.43 27.33
C THR A 191 -14.57 -49.26 26.19
N GLY A 192 -14.21 -50.56 26.16
CA GLY A 192 -15.17 -51.62 25.81
C GLY A 192 -14.84 -52.49 24.59
N GLY A 193 -14.37 -53.72 24.84
CA GLY A 193 -14.63 -54.84 23.93
C GLY A 193 -13.58 -55.95 23.93
N GLY A 194 -13.71 -56.92 24.84
CA GLY A 194 -12.97 -58.20 24.81
C GLY A 194 -12.61 -58.74 26.17
#